data_AF-K4IEA3-F1
#
_entry.id   AF-K4IEA3-F1
#
_cell.length_a   1.000
_cell.length_b   1.000
_cell.length_c   1.000
_cell.angle_alpha   90.00
_cell.angle_beta   90.00
_cell.angle_gamma   90.00
#
_symmetry.space_group_name_H-M   'P 1'
#
loop_
_entity.id
_entity.type
_entity.pdbx_description
1 polymer ?
#
loop_
_entity_poly.entity_id
_entity_poly.type
_entity_poly.pdbx_seq_one_letter_code
_entity_poly.pdbx_strand_id
1 'polypeptide(L)'
;MLGKSKELSGYNATETAFKKLSGNSPSILHIATHGFFFPKLKEKPKKSELLGQKNSYRYQENPLLRSGLLFANANYSWQNGNNPYEEDDGILTALEISNLDLKNTDIVILSACETGLGDIAGSEGVYGLQRAFKMAGVKTIIMSLWEVPDAETAEFMNLFYSKWKKYNNPKKAFKESQQVMMNTYRDEPQKWASFVYFE
;
A
#
# COMPACT_ATOMS: atom_id res chain seq x y z
N MET A 1 8.43 21.54 -7.20
CA MET A 1 9.31 21.38 -6.03
C MET A 1 8.57 20.62 -4.94
N LEU A 2 9.25 19.70 -4.24
CA LEU A 2 8.70 19.05 -3.04
C LEU A 2 8.44 20.14 -1.98
N GLY A 3 7.18 20.29 -1.57
CA GLY A 3 6.73 21.33 -0.63
C GLY A 3 6.88 20.93 0.84
N LYS A 4 6.11 21.59 1.72
CA LYS A 4 6.00 21.17 3.12
C LYS A 4 5.26 19.83 3.20
N SER A 5 5.78 18.90 4.01
CA SER A 5 5.09 17.64 4.34
C SER A 5 4.27 17.81 5.62
N LYS A 6 3.16 17.07 5.70
CA LYS A 6 2.46 16.77 6.94
C LYS A 6 2.67 15.29 7.21
N GLU A 7 3.30 14.97 8.34
CA GLU A 7 3.54 13.59 8.74
C GLU A 7 2.45 13.13 9.72
N LEU A 8 2.00 11.89 9.55
CA LEU A 8 1.21 11.16 10.53
C LEU A 8 1.94 9.84 10.80
N SER A 9 2.25 9.57 12.06
CA SER A 9 3.00 8.37 12.48
C SER A 9 2.52 7.88 13.85
N GLY A 10 2.85 6.63 14.19
CA GLY A 10 2.39 5.97 15.41
C GLY A 10 0.87 5.98 15.53
N TYR A 11 0.35 6.28 16.72
CA TYR A 11 -1.09 6.33 16.99
C TYR A 11 -1.86 7.43 16.22
N ASN A 12 -1.16 8.35 15.55
CA ASN A 12 -1.82 9.38 14.73
C ASN A 12 -2.02 8.94 13.27
N ALA A 13 -1.36 7.87 12.83
CA ALA A 13 -1.52 7.29 11.50
C ALA A 13 -2.72 6.35 11.47
N THR A 14 -3.93 6.89 11.71
CA THR A 14 -5.18 6.12 11.72
C THR A 14 -5.82 6.06 10.35
N GLU A 15 -6.65 5.05 10.14
CA GLU A 15 -7.51 4.94 8.96
C GLU A 15 -8.42 6.17 8.79
N THR A 16 -9.03 6.64 9.88
CA THR A 16 -9.87 7.84 9.89
C THR A 16 -9.12 9.07 9.41
N ALA A 17 -7.85 9.23 9.82
CA ALA A 17 -7.02 10.34 9.38
C ALA A 17 -6.73 10.26 7.87
N PHE A 18 -6.61 9.05 7.32
CA PHE A 18 -6.49 8.83 5.88
C PHE A 18 -7.79 9.14 5.14
N LYS A 19 -8.94 8.63 5.60
CA LYS A 19 -10.25 8.87 4.99
C LYS A 19 -10.60 10.37 4.93
N LYS A 20 -10.15 11.16 5.90
CA LYS A 20 -10.27 12.64 5.92
C LYS A 20 -9.55 13.36 4.76
N LEU A 21 -8.68 12.69 4.02
CA LEU A 21 -8.06 13.24 2.81
C LEU A 21 -9.04 13.30 1.63
N SER A 22 -10.15 12.55 1.66
CA SER A 22 -11.16 12.57 0.59
C SER A 22 -11.66 13.98 0.31
N GLY A 23 -11.59 14.41 -0.96
CA GLY A 23 -11.98 15.74 -1.43
C GLY A 23 -10.93 16.84 -1.18
N ASN A 24 -9.91 16.59 -0.34
CA ASN A 24 -8.88 17.56 0.05
C ASN A 24 -7.46 16.95 0.04
N SER A 25 -7.25 15.97 -0.84
CA SER A 25 -6.01 15.19 -0.88
C SER A 25 -4.80 16.03 -1.33
N PRO A 26 -3.59 15.74 -0.81
CA PRO A 26 -2.37 16.41 -1.24
C PRO A 26 -1.95 15.95 -2.64
N SER A 27 -1.08 16.71 -3.31
CA SER A 27 -0.53 16.32 -4.62
C SER A 27 0.42 15.12 -4.57
N ILE A 28 1.06 14.89 -3.42
CA ILE A 28 1.97 13.77 -3.18
C ILE A 28 1.54 13.08 -1.90
N LEU A 29 1.37 11.77 -1.97
CA LEU A 29 1.04 10.93 -0.82
C LEU A 29 2.05 9.79 -0.72
N HIS A 30 2.77 9.71 0.39
CA HIS A 30 3.64 8.57 0.71
C HIS A 30 2.98 7.77 1.84
N ILE A 31 2.81 6.47 1.64
CA ILE A 31 2.25 5.56 2.63
C ILE A 31 3.27 4.46 2.92
N ALA A 32 3.83 4.50 4.13
CA ALA A 32 4.76 3.52 4.66
C ALA A 32 4.08 2.75 5.80
N THR A 33 3.44 1.64 5.47
CA THR A 33 2.69 0.82 6.44
C THR A 33 2.68 -0.64 6.02
N HIS A 34 1.92 -1.53 6.67
CA HIS A 34 1.76 -2.91 6.21
C HIS A 34 0.58 -3.04 5.24
N GLY A 35 0.77 -3.82 4.19
CA GLY A 35 -0.30 -4.24 3.28
C GLY A 35 -0.71 -5.69 3.53
N PHE A 36 -1.94 -6.02 3.18
CA PHE A 36 -2.40 -7.41 3.11
C PHE A 36 -3.02 -7.71 1.75
N PHE A 37 -2.94 -8.99 1.37
CA PHE A 37 -3.61 -9.54 0.21
C PHE A 37 -4.01 -11.00 0.44
N PHE A 38 -5.19 -11.39 -0.04
CA PHE A 38 -5.64 -12.77 -0.07
C PHE A 38 -6.05 -13.22 -1.48
N PRO A 39 -5.49 -14.33 -2.00
CA PRO A 39 -5.93 -14.90 -3.27
C PRO A 39 -7.35 -15.44 -3.16
N LYS A 40 -8.06 -15.52 -4.29
CA LYS A 40 -9.38 -16.16 -4.31
C LYS A 40 -9.24 -17.65 -3.96
N LEU A 41 -9.91 -18.07 -2.89
CA LEU A 41 -9.96 -19.49 -2.53
C LEU A 41 -10.81 -20.27 -3.54
N LYS A 42 -10.29 -21.43 -3.98
CA LYS A 42 -11.00 -22.33 -4.90
C LYS A 42 -12.11 -23.13 -4.20
N GLU A 43 -11.98 -23.35 -2.90
CA GLU A 43 -12.91 -24.11 -2.09
C GLU A 43 -13.63 -23.20 -1.09
N LYS A 44 -14.93 -23.46 -0.87
CA LYS A 44 -15.69 -22.78 0.17
C LYS A 44 -15.21 -23.28 1.54
N PRO A 45 -15.03 -22.38 2.53
CA PRO A 45 -14.54 -22.77 3.85
C PRO A 45 -15.47 -23.80 4.48
N LYS A 46 -14.89 -24.77 5.18
CA LYS A 46 -15.67 -25.71 5.98
C LYS A 46 -16.33 -24.95 7.14
N LYS A 47 -17.51 -25.37 7.61
CA LYS A 47 -18.19 -24.70 8.75
C LYS A 47 -17.30 -24.57 9.99
N SER A 48 -16.38 -25.50 10.22
CA SER A 48 -15.39 -25.46 11.30
C SER A 48 -14.32 -24.37 11.12
N GLU A 49 -14.00 -24.02 9.87
CA GLU A 49 -13.08 -22.94 9.52
C GLU A 49 -13.74 -21.58 9.74
N LEU A 50 -15.02 -21.44 9.35
CA LEU A 50 -15.82 -20.22 9.59
C LEU A 50 -16.03 -19.89 11.08
N LEU A 51 -16.14 -20.91 11.93
CA LEU A 51 -16.41 -20.76 13.37
C LEU A 51 -15.20 -20.32 14.21
N GLY A 52 -14.00 -20.25 13.62
CA GLY A 52 -12.75 -19.86 14.32
C GLY A 52 -11.95 -18.76 13.61
N GLN A 53 -12.47 -18.18 12.53
CA GLN A 53 -11.69 -17.30 11.67
C GLN A 53 -11.77 -15.83 12.06
N LYS A 54 -10.62 -15.33 12.51
CA LYS A 54 -10.38 -13.93 12.91
C LYS A 54 -10.25 -12.96 11.72
N ASN A 55 -10.17 -13.45 10.47
CA ASN A 55 -10.02 -12.61 9.27
C ASN A 55 -11.03 -12.96 8.17
N SER A 56 -12.15 -12.26 8.15
CA SER A 56 -13.22 -12.41 7.16
C SER A 56 -12.79 -12.01 5.74
N TYR A 57 -11.76 -11.16 5.60
CA TYR A 57 -11.27 -10.64 4.32
C TYR A 57 -10.85 -11.75 3.34
N ARG A 58 -10.30 -12.87 3.81
CA ARG A 58 -9.85 -13.99 2.96
C ARG A 58 -10.98 -14.67 2.19
N TYR A 59 -12.22 -14.53 2.66
CA TYR A 59 -13.41 -15.20 2.12
C TYR A 59 -14.31 -14.28 1.29
N GLN A 60 -13.91 -13.03 1.14
CA GLN A 60 -14.68 -12.06 0.37
C GLN A 60 -14.64 -12.40 -1.12
N GLU A 61 -15.79 -12.39 -1.79
CA GLU A 61 -15.86 -12.58 -3.25
C GLU A 61 -15.29 -11.38 -4.00
N ASN A 62 -15.48 -10.16 -3.47
CA ASN A 62 -14.96 -8.94 -4.06
C ASN A 62 -13.43 -8.85 -3.88
N PRO A 63 -12.63 -8.81 -4.96
CA PRO A 63 -11.18 -8.68 -4.87
C PRO A 63 -10.72 -7.44 -4.10
N LEU A 64 -11.47 -6.34 -4.17
CA LEU A 64 -11.12 -5.09 -3.48
C LEU A 64 -11.26 -5.19 -1.95
N LEU A 65 -12.02 -6.16 -1.44
CA LEU A 65 -12.08 -6.46 -0.01
C LEU A 65 -11.01 -7.45 0.45
N ARG A 66 -10.28 -8.09 -0.49
CA ARG A 66 -9.20 -9.04 -0.19
C ARG A 66 -7.83 -8.39 -0.14
N SER A 67 -7.74 -7.08 -0.36
CA SER A 67 -6.50 -6.31 -0.31
C SER A 67 -6.73 -4.99 0.41
N GLY A 68 -5.73 -4.51 1.14
CA GLY A 68 -5.83 -3.25 1.86
C GLY A 68 -4.54 -2.87 2.57
N LEU A 69 -4.61 -1.78 3.32
CA LEU A 69 -3.53 -1.20 4.11
C LEU A 69 -3.92 -1.23 5.59
N LEU A 70 -2.99 -1.61 6.44
CA LEU A 70 -3.16 -1.62 7.89
C LEU A 70 -2.66 -0.29 8.45
N PHE A 71 -3.41 0.33 9.34
CA PHE A 71 -3.07 1.59 10.01
C PHE A 71 -2.95 1.35 11.52
N ALA A 72 -2.77 2.44 12.29
CA ALA A 72 -2.79 2.36 13.74
C ALA A 72 -4.04 1.59 14.24
N ASN A 73 -3.84 0.74 15.25
CA ASN A 73 -4.85 -0.09 15.89
C ASN A 73 -5.44 -1.25 15.06
N ALA A 74 -4.97 -1.46 13.83
CA ALA A 74 -5.39 -2.59 12.99
C ALA A 74 -5.22 -3.95 13.67
N ASN A 75 -4.21 -4.11 14.55
CA ASN A 75 -3.95 -5.35 15.28
C ASN A 75 -5.15 -5.85 16.08
N TYR A 76 -5.94 -4.93 16.65
CA TYR A 76 -7.13 -5.31 17.43
C TYR A 76 -8.20 -5.90 16.51
N SER A 77 -8.54 -5.19 15.44
CA SER A 77 -9.54 -5.61 14.46
C SER A 77 -9.11 -6.86 13.71
N TRP A 78 -7.83 -7.00 13.39
CA TRP A 78 -7.26 -8.17 12.72
C TRP A 78 -7.40 -9.45 13.54
N GLN A 79 -7.48 -9.34 14.88
CA GLN A 79 -7.64 -10.47 15.79
C GLN A 79 -9.08 -10.68 16.25
N ASN A 80 -9.88 -9.63 16.32
CA ASN A 80 -11.20 -9.65 16.96
C ASN A 80 -12.36 -9.41 15.97
N GLY A 81 -12.07 -9.04 14.72
CA GLY A 81 -13.04 -8.79 13.65
C GLY A 81 -13.68 -7.40 13.66
N ASN A 82 -13.54 -6.63 14.75
CA ASN A 82 -13.93 -5.23 14.84
C ASN A 82 -13.11 -4.51 15.92
N ASN A 83 -13.11 -3.17 15.90
CA ASN A 83 -12.61 -2.35 17.00
C ASN A 83 -13.76 -1.48 17.55
N PRO A 84 -14.37 -1.82 18.70
CA PRO A 84 -15.48 -1.05 19.25
C PRO A 84 -15.04 0.27 19.90
N TYR A 85 -13.73 0.53 19.99
CA TYR A 85 -13.17 1.70 20.67
C TYR A 85 -12.81 2.84 19.70
N GLU A 86 -12.92 2.63 18.39
CA GLU A 86 -12.57 3.61 17.36
C GLU A 86 -13.67 3.73 16.30
N GLU A 87 -13.68 4.85 15.58
CA GLU A 87 -14.63 5.11 14.48
C GLU A 87 -14.42 4.14 13.31
N ASP A 88 -13.15 3.82 13.03
CA ASP A 88 -12.74 2.87 12.01
C ASP A 88 -11.96 1.71 12.64
N ASP A 89 -11.82 0.61 11.91
CA ASP A 89 -11.20 -0.62 12.40
C ASP A 89 -9.66 -0.64 12.20
N GLY A 90 -9.10 0.39 11.55
CA GLY A 90 -7.68 0.49 11.26
C GLY A 90 -7.26 -0.28 10.01
N ILE A 91 -8.20 -0.86 9.26
CA ILE A 91 -7.97 -1.68 8.07
C ILE A 91 -8.61 -0.99 6.88
N LEU A 92 -7.81 -0.21 6.16
CA LEU A 92 -8.28 0.49 4.97
C LEU A 92 -8.26 -0.45 3.75
N THR A 93 -9.43 -0.95 3.36
CA THR A 93 -9.56 -1.85 2.22
C THR A 93 -9.39 -1.12 0.87
N ALA A 94 -9.00 -1.86 -0.17
CA ALA A 94 -8.98 -1.32 -1.53
C ALA A 94 -10.37 -0.87 -2.00
N LEU A 95 -11.45 -1.48 -1.49
CA LEU A 95 -12.81 -1.04 -1.78
C LEU A 95 -13.06 0.36 -1.20
N GLU A 96 -12.66 0.60 0.04
CA GLU A 96 -12.78 1.92 0.66
C GLU A 96 -11.95 2.97 -0.06
N ILE A 97 -10.68 2.65 -0.37
CA ILE A 97 -9.81 3.52 -1.16
C ILE A 97 -10.50 3.90 -2.49
N SER A 98 -11.11 2.93 -3.18
CA SER A 98 -11.77 3.17 -4.47
C SER A 98 -12.95 4.13 -4.42
N ASN A 99 -13.52 4.36 -3.23
CA ASN A 99 -14.64 5.27 -2.98
C ASN A 99 -14.18 6.66 -2.45
N LEU A 100 -12.88 6.89 -2.26
CA LEU A 100 -12.35 8.20 -1.86
C LEU A 100 -12.19 9.14 -3.07
N ASP A 101 -12.27 10.44 -2.82
CA ASP A 101 -11.90 11.47 -3.80
C ASP A 101 -10.44 11.91 -3.58
N LEU A 102 -9.53 11.27 -4.31
CA LEU A 102 -8.09 11.54 -4.32
C LEU A 102 -7.63 12.24 -5.61
N LYS A 103 -8.53 12.91 -6.33
CA LYS A 103 -8.22 13.52 -7.65
C LYS A 103 -7.13 14.60 -7.64
N ASN A 104 -6.87 15.19 -6.47
CA ASN A 104 -5.80 16.18 -6.31
C ASN A 104 -4.43 15.53 -6.13
N THR A 105 -4.37 14.21 -5.92
CA THR A 105 -3.13 13.45 -5.79
C THR A 105 -2.56 13.09 -7.15
N ASP A 106 -1.47 13.77 -7.51
CA ASP A 106 -0.71 13.47 -8.72
C ASP A 106 0.06 12.16 -8.59
N ILE A 107 0.56 11.83 -7.39
CA ILE A 107 1.36 10.63 -7.16
C ILE A 107 1.19 10.05 -5.76
N VAL A 108 0.91 8.74 -5.71
CA VAL A 108 0.95 7.92 -4.51
C VAL A 108 2.21 7.05 -4.53
N ILE A 109 2.94 7.00 -3.43
CA ILE A 109 4.07 6.10 -3.20
C ILE A 109 3.65 5.15 -2.08
N LEU A 110 3.54 3.86 -2.40
CA LEU A 110 3.30 2.78 -1.45
C LEU A 110 4.64 2.10 -1.18
N SER A 111 5.18 2.31 0.01
CA SER A 111 6.33 1.56 0.54
C SER A 111 5.86 0.47 1.49
N ALA A 112 4.62 0.00 1.32
CA ALA A 112 4.04 -0.99 2.19
C ALA A 112 4.50 -2.40 1.83
N CYS A 113 5.14 -3.08 2.79
CA CYS A 113 5.57 -4.47 2.62
C CYS A 113 4.36 -5.41 2.59
N GLU A 114 4.35 -6.33 1.61
CA GLU A 114 3.36 -7.39 1.51
C GLU A 114 3.56 -8.38 2.66
N THR A 115 2.75 -8.28 3.72
CA THR A 115 2.82 -9.24 4.81
C THR A 115 2.18 -10.56 4.37
N GLY A 116 3.03 -11.53 4.00
CA GLY A 116 2.63 -12.85 3.54
C GLY A 116 1.90 -13.66 4.62
N LEU A 117 0.61 -13.96 4.38
CA LEU A 117 -0.15 -15.05 5.03
C LEU A 117 -1.15 -15.74 4.07
N GLY A 118 -0.86 -15.72 2.78
CA GLY A 118 -1.57 -16.51 1.77
C GLY A 118 -0.67 -16.73 0.58
N ASP A 119 -0.64 -17.96 0.08
CA ASP A 119 0.24 -18.44 -1.00
C ASP A 119 0.54 -17.38 -2.07
N ILE A 120 1.81 -17.34 -2.46
CA ILE A 120 2.41 -16.52 -3.53
C ILE A 120 1.86 -17.01 -4.88
N ALA A 121 0.56 -16.86 -5.07
CA ALA A 121 -0.18 -17.21 -6.25
C ALA A 121 -0.95 -15.97 -6.69
N GLY A 122 -0.22 -15.06 -7.33
CA GLY A 122 -0.78 -14.11 -8.28
C GLY A 122 -0.67 -12.66 -7.85
N SER A 123 -0.04 -11.90 -8.72
CA SER A 123 -0.03 -10.44 -8.87
C SER A 123 -1.39 -9.72 -8.74
N GLU A 124 -2.49 -10.42 -8.47
CA GLU A 124 -3.86 -9.89 -8.32
C GLU A 124 -4.00 -8.90 -7.14
N GLY A 125 -3.19 -9.03 -6.08
CA GLY A 125 -3.22 -8.12 -4.93
C GLY A 125 -2.69 -6.72 -5.22
N VAL A 126 -1.53 -6.65 -5.87
CA VAL A 126 -0.95 -5.42 -6.44
C VAL A 126 -1.99 -4.73 -7.33
N TYR A 127 -2.70 -5.50 -8.16
CA TYR A 127 -3.77 -4.96 -9.01
C TYR A 127 -4.96 -4.39 -8.21
N GLY A 128 -5.30 -4.93 -7.04
CA GLY A 128 -6.39 -4.45 -6.19
C GLY A 128 -6.15 -3.03 -5.68
N LEU A 129 -5.01 -2.80 -5.02
CA LEU A 129 -4.63 -1.47 -4.53
C LEU A 129 -4.34 -0.49 -5.68
N GLN A 130 -3.65 -0.95 -6.73
CA GLN A 130 -3.42 -0.12 -7.92
C GLN A 130 -4.75 0.37 -8.52
N ARG A 131 -5.70 -0.55 -8.73
CA ARG A 131 -7.02 -0.23 -9.26
C ARG A 131 -7.78 0.73 -8.35
N ALA A 132 -7.75 0.50 -7.04
CA ALA A 132 -8.43 1.34 -6.08
C ALA A 132 -7.93 2.79 -6.11
N PHE A 133 -6.61 3.01 -6.09
CA PHE A 133 -6.05 4.36 -6.19
C PHE A 133 -6.35 5.01 -7.54
N LYS A 134 -6.33 4.26 -8.64
CA LYS A 134 -6.77 4.78 -9.95
C LYS A 134 -8.24 5.19 -9.95
N MET A 135 -9.12 4.36 -9.37
CA MET A 135 -10.55 4.68 -9.22
C MET A 135 -10.78 5.92 -8.35
N ALA A 136 -9.96 6.12 -7.32
CA ALA A 136 -9.98 7.31 -6.46
C ALA A 136 -9.47 8.59 -7.17
N GLY A 137 -8.95 8.50 -8.40
CA GLY A 137 -8.49 9.64 -9.19
C GLY A 137 -6.98 9.92 -9.13
N VAL A 138 -6.17 9.02 -8.58
CA VAL A 138 -4.71 9.18 -8.53
C VAL A 138 -4.09 9.01 -9.92
N LYS A 139 -3.20 9.94 -10.32
CA LYS A 139 -2.57 9.90 -11.65
C LYS A 139 -1.41 8.92 -11.72
N THR A 140 -0.46 9.00 -10.80
CA THR A 140 0.73 8.12 -10.77
C THR A 140 0.75 7.28 -9.51
N ILE A 141 1.17 6.02 -9.61
CA ILE A 141 1.37 5.16 -8.44
C ILE A 141 2.75 4.53 -8.52
N ILE A 142 3.51 4.60 -7.43
CA ILE A 142 4.72 3.82 -7.21
C ILE A 142 4.41 2.80 -6.13
N MET A 143 4.64 1.51 -6.38
CA MET A 143 4.47 0.46 -5.37
C MET A 143 5.44 -0.69 -5.62
N SER A 144 5.76 -1.44 -4.56
CA SER A 144 6.52 -2.68 -4.67
C SER A 144 5.64 -3.85 -5.12
N LEU A 145 6.22 -4.78 -5.87
CA LEU A 145 5.60 -6.02 -6.31
C LEU A 145 5.75 -7.18 -5.30
N TRP A 146 6.66 -7.03 -4.34
CA TRP A 146 6.96 -7.99 -3.29
C TRP A 146 7.62 -7.27 -2.10
N GLU A 147 7.84 -7.99 -1.01
CA GLU A 147 8.52 -7.48 0.18
C GLU A 147 10.00 -7.20 -0.09
N VAL A 148 10.44 -5.99 0.28
CA VAL A 148 11.83 -5.52 0.15
C VAL A 148 12.33 -5.23 1.56
N PRO A 149 13.57 -5.61 1.93
CA PRO A 149 14.06 -5.31 3.27
C PRO A 149 14.09 -3.80 3.53
N ASP A 150 13.85 -3.42 4.78
CA ASP A 150 13.65 -2.01 5.17
C ASP A 150 14.82 -1.10 4.79
N ALA A 151 16.05 -1.60 4.89
CA ALA A 151 17.26 -0.84 4.57
C ALA A 151 17.29 -0.43 3.08
N GLU A 152 17.04 -1.37 2.17
CA GLU A 152 16.99 -1.14 0.74
C GLU A 152 15.78 -0.31 0.33
N THR A 153 14.63 -0.48 1.00
CA THR A 153 13.46 0.40 0.83
C THR A 153 13.80 1.84 1.18
N ALA A 154 14.43 2.07 2.33
CA ALA A 154 14.86 3.40 2.77
C ALA A 154 15.91 4.00 1.82
N GLU A 155 16.87 3.20 1.36
CA GLU A 155 17.88 3.61 0.38
C GLU A 155 17.22 4.06 -0.93
N PHE A 156 16.32 3.24 -1.49
CA PHE A 156 15.59 3.57 -2.70
C PHE A 156 14.79 4.87 -2.55
N MET A 157 14.06 5.05 -1.44
CA MET A 157 13.25 6.24 -1.20
C MET A 157 14.12 7.50 -1.07
N ASN A 158 15.25 7.41 -0.37
CA ASN A 158 16.21 8.51 -0.26
C ASN A 158 16.78 8.91 -1.63
N LEU A 159 17.17 7.94 -2.45
CA LEU A 159 17.62 8.18 -3.83
C LEU A 159 16.52 8.83 -4.66
N PHE A 160 15.30 8.29 -4.59
CA PHE A 160 14.14 8.76 -5.34
C PHE A 160 13.81 10.22 -5.02
N TYR A 161 13.62 10.57 -3.74
CA TYR A 161 13.27 11.93 -3.36
C TYR A 161 14.41 12.93 -3.61
N SER A 162 15.67 12.52 -3.39
CA SER A 162 16.84 13.35 -3.71
C SER A 162 16.90 13.70 -5.20
N LYS A 163 16.76 12.68 -6.07
CA LYS A 163 16.75 12.86 -7.52
C LYS A 163 15.51 13.61 -8.01
N TRP A 164 14.35 13.37 -7.40
CA TRP A 164 13.13 14.08 -7.76
C TRP A 164 13.23 15.57 -7.42
N LYS A 165 13.77 15.91 -6.25
CA LYS A 165 14.07 17.31 -5.89
C LYS A 165 15.01 17.96 -6.90
N LYS A 166 16.03 17.22 -7.38
CA LYS A 166 17.02 17.70 -8.35
C LYS A 166 16.45 17.91 -9.75
N TYR A 167 15.67 16.95 -10.26
CA TYR A 167 15.21 16.96 -11.67
C TYR A 167 13.82 17.54 -11.86
N ASN A 168 13.04 17.68 -10.78
CA ASN A 168 11.62 18.01 -10.83
C ASN A 168 10.83 17.08 -11.80
N ASN A 169 11.25 15.81 -11.89
CA ASN A 169 10.65 14.79 -12.74
C ASN A 169 10.64 13.43 -12.00
N PRO A 170 9.49 12.97 -11.49
CA PRO A 170 9.41 11.74 -10.68
C PRO A 170 9.76 10.50 -11.49
N LYS A 171 9.32 10.39 -12.75
CA LYS A 171 9.62 9.25 -13.63
C LYS A 171 11.12 9.08 -13.88
N LYS A 172 11.82 10.20 -14.14
CA LYS A 172 13.28 10.20 -14.29
C LYS A 172 13.97 9.84 -12.98
N ALA A 173 13.52 10.41 -11.86
CA ALA A 173 14.07 10.12 -10.54
C ALA A 173 13.93 8.65 -10.17
N PHE A 174 12.78 8.05 -10.44
CA PHE A 174 12.50 6.64 -10.24
C PHE A 174 13.46 5.75 -11.03
N LYS A 175 13.54 5.96 -12.36
CA LYS A 175 14.43 5.17 -13.24
C LYS A 175 15.89 5.25 -12.82
N GLU A 176 16.37 6.45 -12.50
CA GLU A 176 17.75 6.61 -12.05
C GLU A 176 18.01 6.03 -10.66
N SER A 177 17.01 5.99 -9.78
CA SER A 177 17.13 5.35 -8.46
C SER A 177 17.22 3.83 -8.61
N GLN A 178 16.36 3.24 -9.44
CA GLN A 178 16.46 1.82 -9.79
C GLN A 178 17.82 1.47 -10.41
N GLN A 179 18.34 2.31 -11.31
CA GLN A 179 19.65 2.08 -11.92
C GLN A 179 20.80 2.11 -10.89
N VAL A 180 20.74 3.00 -9.90
CA VAL A 180 21.73 3.03 -8.80
C VAL A 180 21.61 1.77 -7.95
N MET A 181 20.39 1.38 -7.56
CA MET A 181 20.17 0.14 -6.81
C MET A 181 20.62 -1.10 -7.58
N MET A 182 20.34 -1.18 -8.88
CA MET A 182 20.78 -2.29 -9.76
C MET A 182 22.30 -2.38 -9.86
N ASN A 183 23.01 -1.24 -9.87
CA ASN A 183 24.46 -1.27 -9.89
C ASN A 183 25.07 -1.73 -8.56
N THR A 184 24.39 -1.44 -7.45
CA THR A 184 24.82 -1.77 -6.08
C THR A 184 24.49 -3.23 -5.73
N TYR A 185 23.29 -3.68 -6.07
CA TYR A 185 22.71 -4.99 -5.76
C TYR A 185 22.55 -5.84 -7.02
N ARG A 186 23.57 -5.87 -7.89
CA ARG A 186 23.50 -6.45 -9.24
C ARG A 186 22.95 -7.88 -9.27
N ASP A 187 23.40 -8.70 -8.34
CA ASP A 187 23.05 -10.13 -8.27
C ASP A 187 21.81 -10.40 -7.38
N GLU A 188 21.16 -9.34 -6.89
CA GLU A 188 20.02 -9.39 -5.97
C GLU A 188 18.80 -8.61 -6.53
N PRO A 189 18.19 -9.05 -7.63
CA PRO A 189 17.05 -8.36 -8.27
C PRO A 189 15.86 -8.11 -7.35
N GLN A 190 15.66 -8.96 -6.35
CA GLN A 190 14.65 -8.76 -5.31
C GLN A 190 14.80 -7.42 -4.57
N LYS A 191 16.00 -6.83 -4.51
CA LYS A 191 16.29 -5.56 -3.83
C LYS A 191 16.08 -4.32 -4.70
N TRP A 192 16.16 -4.43 -6.02
CA TRP A 192 16.14 -3.26 -6.92
C TRP A 192 15.02 -3.27 -7.97
N ALA A 193 14.47 -4.44 -8.31
CA ALA A 193 13.43 -4.61 -9.32
C ALA A 193 12.01 -4.63 -8.74
N SER A 194 11.88 -4.43 -7.42
CA SER A 194 10.64 -4.55 -6.67
C SER A 194 9.65 -3.43 -6.96
N PHE A 195 10.11 -2.17 -6.99
CA PHE A 195 9.23 -1.04 -7.24
C PHE A 195 8.87 -0.91 -8.71
N VAL A 196 7.63 -0.51 -9.00
CA VAL A 196 7.10 -0.23 -10.34
C VAL A 196 6.42 1.12 -10.36
N TYR A 197 6.49 1.81 -11.50
CA TYR A 197 5.87 3.11 -11.75
C TYR A 197 4.67 2.94 -12.69
N PHE A 198 3.46 3.21 -12.20
CA PHE A 198 2.19 3.14 -12.94
C PHE A 198 1.69 4.55 -13.26
N GLU A 199 1.35 4.81 -14.52
CA GLU A 199 0.85 6.09 -15.05
C GLU A 199 -0.47 5.87 -15.79
#